data_AF-A0A2N7WH13-F1
#
_entry.id   AF-A0A2N7WH13-F1
#
_cell.length_a   1.000
_cell.length_b   1.000
_cell.length_c   1.000
_cell.angle_alpha   90.00
_cell.angle_beta   90.00
_cell.angle_gamma   90.00
#
_symmetry.space_group_name_H-M   'P 1'
#
loop_
_entity.id
_entity.type
_entity.pdbx_description
1 polymer ?
#
loop_
_entity_poly.entity_id
_entity_poly.type
_entity_poly.pdbx_seq_one_letter_code
_entity_poly.pdbx_strand_id
1 'polypeptide(L)'
;MKKTFYVVALIVAAWLAINTNIPNPPESRHGSDEWLSYLSQHYFDISDGQGHGPDPGSMEWLGSVERKAKIPIRSNNSDRQRYEFIQHQLQQHTFIINNALGLVILL
;
A
#
# COMPACT_ATOMS: atom_id res chain seq x y z
N MET A 1 17.51 -14.14 32.55
CA MET A 1 16.17 -14.29 31.94
C MET A 1 15.54 -12.95 31.57
N LYS A 2 15.30 -12.00 32.49
CA LYS A 2 14.69 -10.69 32.17
C LYS A 2 15.47 -9.85 31.14
N LYS A 3 16.80 -9.73 31.29
CA LYS A 3 17.66 -8.99 30.34
C LYS A 3 17.57 -9.52 28.91
N THR A 4 17.58 -10.83 28.76
CA THR A 4 17.46 -11.51 27.46
C THR A 4 16.11 -11.21 26.80
N PHE A 5 15.01 -11.24 27.57
CA PHE A 5 13.69 -10.89 27.07
C PHE A 5 13.63 -9.46 26.51
N TYR A 6 14.22 -8.48 27.21
CA TYR A 6 14.24 -7.10 26.73
C TYR A 6 15.04 -6.93 25.43
N VAL A 7 16.17 -7.61 25.30
CA VAL A 7 16.97 -7.58 24.07
C VAL A 7 16.18 -8.14 22.89
N VAL A 8 15.52 -9.29 23.07
CA VAL A 8 14.67 -9.89 22.04
C VAL A 8 13.53 -8.95 21.66
N ALA A 9 12.84 -8.38 22.64
CA ALA A 9 11.74 -7.44 22.40
C ALA A 9 12.20 -6.20 21.61
N LEU A 10 13.38 -5.65 21.92
CA LEU A 10 13.95 -4.51 21.18
C LEU A 10 14.29 -4.87 19.74
N ILE A 11 14.86 -6.06 19.51
CA ILE A 11 15.16 -6.54 18.15
C ILE A 11 13.88 -6.68 17.34
N VAL A 12 12.84 -7.29 17.91
CA VAL A 12 11.54 -7.44 17.23
C VAL A 12 10.92 -6.07 16.95
N ALA A 13 10.95 -5.15 17.91
CA ALA A 13 10.44 -3.79 17.71
C ALA A 13 11.19 -3.03 16.62
N ALA A 14 12.53 -3.12 16.59
CA ALA A 14 13.35 -2.49 15.56
C ALA A 14 13.07 -3.10 14.16
N TRP A 15 12.94 -4.43 14.08
CA TRP A 15 12.59 -5.11 12.84
C TRP A 15 11.20 -4.70 12.33
N LEU A 16 10.21 -4.61 13.22
CA LEU A 16 8.88 -4.12 12.88
C LEU A 16 8.94 -2.67 12.38
N ALA A 17 9.70 -1.79 13.03
CA ALA A 17 9.85 -0.40 12.63
C ALA A 17 10.48 -0.25 11.24
N ILE A 18 11.52 -1.03 10.93
CA ILE A 18 12.20 -1.00 9.61
C ILE A 18 11.27 -1.48 8.49
N ASN A 19 10.40 -2.46 8.76
CA ASN A 19 9.50 -3.03 7.76
C ASN A 19 8.14 -2.35 7.68
N THR A 20 7.90 -1.30 8.48
CA THR A 20 6.64 -0.57 8.50
C THR A 20 6.81 0.80 7.85
N ASN A 21 5.99 1.10 6.85
CA ASN A 21 5.92 2.40 6.20
C ASN A 21 4.58 3.07 6.47
N ILE A 22 4.59 4.40 6.56
CA ILE A 22 3.42 5.26 6.66
C ILE A 22 3.52 6.27 5.51
N PRO A 23 3.11 5.88 4.29
CA PRO A 23 3.26 6.74 3.12
C PRO A 23 2.32 7.94 3.19
N ASN A 24 2.77 9.05 2.63
CA ASN A 24 1.93 10.21 2.40
C ASN A 24 1.17 10.06 1.08
N PRO A 25 -0.01 10.69 0.94
CA PRO A 25 -0.72 10.71 -0.33
C PRO A 25 0.15 11.30 -1.44
N PRO A 26 0.16 10.73 -2.65
CA PRO A 26 0.92 11.30 -3.76
C PRO A 26 0.40 12.70 -4.11
N GLU A 27 1.33 13.62 -4.40
CA GLU A 27 1.00 14.97 -4.89
C GLU A 27 0.95 15.04 -6.42
N SER A 28 1.51 14.03 -7.10
CA SER A 28 1.48 13.93 -8.56
C SER A 28 0.07 13.77 -9.11
N ARG A 29 -0.10 14.10 -10.40
CA ARG A 29 -1.40 13.97 -11.07
C ARG A 29 -1.86 12.52 -11.04
N HIS A 30 -3.06 12.27 -10.49
CA HIS A 30 -3.64 10.93 -10.42
C HIS A 30 -3.72 10.24 -11.80
N GLY A 31 -3.37 8.95 -11.85
CA GLY A 31 -3.30 8.19 -13.09
C GLY A 31 -2.13 8.53 -14.02
N SER A 32 -1.20 9.40 -13.62
CA SER A 32 0.09 9.54 -14.30
C SER A 32 1.04 8.39 -13.94
N ASP A 33 2.06 8.17 -14.77
CA ASP A 33 3.08 7.13 -14.51
C ASP A 33 3.80 7.36 -13.16
N GLU A 34 4.05 8.62 -12.81
CA GLU A 34 4.64 8.98 -11.52
C GLU A 34 3.74 8.59 -10.35
N TRP A 35 2.43 8.84 -10.48
CA TRP A 35 1.44 8.44 -9.47
C TRP A 35 1.36 6.92 -9.34
N LEU A 36 1.30 6.19 -10.46
CA LEU A 36 1.27 4.72 -10.48
C LEU A 36 2.54 4.11 -9.87
N SER A 37 3.70 4.67 -10.20
CA SER A 37 4.99 4.28 -9.64
C SER A 37 5.03 4.54 -8.13
N TYR A 38 4.56 5.70 -7.67
CA TYR A 38 4.54 6.04 -6.26
C TYR A 38 3.70 5.03 -5.46
N LEU A 39 2.49 4.71 -5.93
CA LEU A 39 1.63 3.74 -5.26
C LEU A 39 2.26 2.35 -5.18
N SER A 40 2.92 1.93 -6.26
CA SER A 40 3.59 0.62 -6.33
C SER A 40 4.78 0.53 -5.38
N GLN A 41 5.50 1.63 -5.14
CA GLN A 41 6.69 1.66 -4.30
C GLN A 41 6.38 1.90 -2.82
N HIS A 42 5.37 2.71 -2.52
CA HIS A 42 5.17 3.23 -1.17
C HIS A 42 3.91 2.71 -0.47
N TYR A 43 2.88 2.32 -1.23
CA TYR A 43 1.62 1.84 -0.67
C TYR A 43 1.51 0.34 -0.72
N PHE A 44 1.28 -0.22 -1.90
CA PHE A 44 0.81 -1.60 -1.99
C PHE A 44 1.72 -2.41 -2.88
N ASP A 45 2.34 -3.44 -2.29
CA ASP A 45 2.93 -4.52 -3.08
C ASP A 45 1.80 -5.31 -3.75
N ILE A 46 1.65 -5.15 -5.07
CA ILE A 46 0.66 -5.83 -5.91
C ILE A 46 1.29 -7.05 -6.62
N SER A 47 2.48 -7.48 -6.19
CA SER A 47 3.09 -8.70 -6.71
C SER A 47 2.49 -9.97 -6.10
N ASP A 48 2.76 -11.09 -6.76
CA ASP A 48 2.49 -12.44 -6.25
C ASP A 48 3.59 -12.96 -5.29
N GLY A 49 4.58 -12.13 -4.96
CA GLY A 49 5.75 -12.50 -4.16
C GLY A 49 6.81 -13.33 -4.90
N GLN A 50 6.64 -13.61 -6.19
CA GLN A 50 7.63 -14.29 -7.04
C GLN A 50 8.29 -13.36 -8.06
N GLY A 51 8.03 -12.06 -7.95
CA GLY A 51 8.50 -11.06 -8.90
C GLY A 51 7.58 -10.90 -10.11
N HIS A 52 6.36 -11.45 -10.06
CA HIS A 52 5.33 -11.21 -11.05
C HIS A 52 4.20 -10.37 -10.45
N GLY A 53 3.47 -9.67 -11.30
CA GLY A 53 2.32 -8.87 -10.91
C GLY A 53 1.72 -8.19 -12.13
N PRO A 54 0.47 -7.71 -12.03
CA PRO A 54 -0.13 -6.95 -13.11
C PRO A 54 0.59 -5.62 -13.30
N ASP A 55 0.65 -5.15 -14.56
CA ASP A 55 1.31 -3.90 -14.89
C ASP A 55 0.63 -2.72 -14.17
N PRO A 56 1.39 -1.79 -13.56
CA PRO A 56 0.81 -0.60 -12.92
C PRO A 56 -0.13 0.16 -13.86
N GLY A 57 -1.32 0.47 -13.37
CA GLY A 57 -2.38 1.15 -14.13
C GLY A 57 -3.27 0.23 -14.98
N SER A 58 -2.92 -1.06 -15.12
CA SER A 58 -3.83 -2.03 -15.75
C SER A 58 -5.10 -2.22 -14.92
N MET A 59 -6.17 -2.72 -15.56
CA MET A 59 -7.45 -2.96 -14.88
C MET A 59 -7.31 -3.91 -13.68
N GLU A 60 -6.49 -4.95 -13.82
CA GLU A 60 -6.20 -5.93 -12.78
C GLU A 60 -5.39 -5.33 -11.63
N TRP A 61 -4.38 -4.52 -11.94
CA TRP A 61 -3.59 -3.80 -10.95
C TRP A 61 -4.46 -2.84 -10.14
N LEU A 62 -5.29 -2.05 -10.82
CA LEU A 62 -6.22 -1.14 -10.16
C LEU A 62 -7.20 -1.87 -9.25
N GLY A 63 -7.71 -3.03 -9.68
CA GLY A 63 -8.61 -3.84 -8.85
C GLY A 63 -7.91 -4.33 -7.58
N SER A 64 -6.63 -4.62 -7.66
CA SER A 64 -5.82 -5.04 -6.51
C SER A 64 -5.52 -3.89 -5.56
N VAL A 65 -5.21 -2.70 -6.10
CA VAL A 65 -5.06 -1.47 -5.31
C VAL A 65 -6.34 -1.11 -4.58
N GLU A 66 -7.49 -1.13 -5.27
CA GLU A 66 -8.80 -0.85 -4.67
C GLU A 66 -9.10 -1.81 -3.51
N ARG A 67 -8.85 -3.12 -3.68
CA ARG A 67 -9.01 -4.10 -2.60
C ARG A 67 -8.15 -3.78 -1.38
N LYS A 68 -6.86 -3.48 -1.59
CA LYS A 68 -5.94 -3.15 -0.49
C LYS A 68 -6.29 -1.81 0.17
N ALA A 69 -6.78 -0.86 -0.60
CA ALA A 69 -7.29 0.43 -0.11
C ALA A 69 -8.68 0.34 0.55
N LYS A 70 -9.30 -0.84 0.58
CA LYS A 70 -10.67 -1.09 1.07
C LYS A 70 -11.73 -0.27 0.33
N ILE A 71 -11.51 -0.01 -0.95
CA ILE A 71 -12.45 0.67 -1.83
C ILE A 71 -13.36 -0.40 -2.47
N PRO A 72 -14.69 -0.25 -2.44
CA PRO A 72 -15.58 -1.15 -3.16
C PRO A 72 -15.31 -1.13 -4.66
N ILE A 73 -14.99 -2.29 -5.24
CA ILE A 73 -14.76 -2.41 -6.69
C ILE A 73 -16.09 -2.18 -7.42
N ARG A 74 -16.13 -1.21 -8.33
CA ARG A 74 -17.27 -0.93 -9.19
C ARG A 74 -16.84 -1.10 -10.65
N SER A 75 -17.23 -2.20 -11.25
CA SER A 75 -16.80 -2.62 -12.59
C SER A 75 -17.24 -1.69 -13.74
N ASN A 76 -18.19 -0.77 -13.47
CA ASN A 76 -18.69 0.20 -14.44
C ASN A 76 -17.98 1.56 -14.39
N ASN A 77 -17.06 1.77 -13.45
CA ASN A 77 -16.30 3.02 -13.36
C ASN A 77 -15.24 3.08 -14.47
N SER A 78 -15.05 4.27 -15.06
CA SER A 78 -13.88 4.55 -15.88
C SER A 78 -12.60 4.57 -15.04
N ASP A 79 -11.44 4.27 -15.64
CA ASP A 79 -10.16 4.29 -14.92
C ASP A 79 -9.89 5.65 -14.25
N ARG A 80 -10.29 6.76 -14.90
CA ARG A 80 -10.19 8.10 -14.31
C ARG A 80 -10.93 8.22 -12.98
N GLN A 81 -12.17 7.74 -12.92
CA GLN A 81 -12.95 7.75 -11.68
C GLN A 81 -12.30 6.85 -10.62
N ARG A 82 -11.73 5.71 -11.03
CA ARG A 82 -11.02 4.81 -10.12
C ARG A 82 -9.78 5.49 -9.54
N TYR A 83 -8.99 6.19 -10.35
CA TYR A 83 -7.85 6.98 -9.86
C TYR A 83 -8.28 8.07 -8.89
N GLU A 84 -9.40 8.76 -9.15
CA GLU A 84 -9.96 9.77 -8.25
C GLU A 84 -10.40 9.16 -6.90
N PHE A 85 -11.08 8.01 -6.91
CA PHE A 85 -11.48 7.32 -5.68
C PHE A 85 -10.27 6.82 -4.88
N ILE A 86 -9.25 6.28 -5.55
CA ILE A 86 -8.01 5.88 -4.90
C ILE A 86 -7.36 7.10 -4.27
N GLN A 87 -7.12 8.17 -5.02
CA GLN A 87 -6.49 9.37 -4.49
C GLN A 87 -7.26 9.94 -3.28
N HIS A 88 -8.58 10.02 -3.38
CA HIS A 88 -9.42 10.48 -2.27
C HIS A 88 -9.28 9.58 -1.04
N GLN A 89 -9.28 8.26 -1.22
CA GLN A 89 -9.10 7.31 -0.12
C GLN A 89 -7.76 7.49 0.58
N LEU A 90 -6.68 7.69 -0.19
CA LEU A 90 -5.34 7.93 0.34
C LEU A 90 -5.25 9.25 1.09
N GLN A 91 -5.94 10.30 0.64
CA GLN A 91 -5.95 11.61 1.29
C GLN A 91 -6.76 11.64 2.60
N GLN A 92 -7.81 10.83 2.69
CA GLN A 92 -8.70 10.81 3.85
C GLN A 92 -8.21 9.93 5.01
N HIS A 93 -7.32 8.98 4.72
CA HIS A 93 -6.93 7.97 5.70
C HIS A 93 -5.41 7.82 5.79
N THR A 94 -4.95 7.46 6.98
CA THR A 94 -3.55 7.08 7.16
C THR A 94 -3.41 5.58 6.96
N PHE A 95 -2.47 5.18 6.11
CA PHE A 95 -2.14 3.78 5.90
C PHE A 95 -0.87 3.44 6.68
N ILE A 96 -0.93 2.37 7.48
CA ILE A 96 0.26 1.77 8.13
C ILE A 96 0.48 0.41 7.47
N ILE A 97 1.62 0.25 6.81
CA ILE A 97 1.87 -0.86 5.90
C ILE A 97 3.12 -1.59 6.37
N ASN A 98 2.99 -2.87 6.73
CA ASN A 98 4.12 -3.72 7.05
C ASN A 98 4.33 -4.75 5.94
N ASN A 99 5.38 -4.57 5.14
CA ASN A 99 5.63 -5.41 3.97
C ASN A 99 6.02 -6.84 4.35
N ALA A 100 6.84 -6.99 5.41
CA ALA A 100 7.32 -8.30 5.84
C ALA A 100 6.20 -9.22 6.38
N LEU A 101 5.12 -8.63 6.91
CA LEU A 101 3.95 -9.35 7.41
C LEU A 101 2.75 -9.28 6.45
N GLY A 102 2.85 -8.56 5.35
CA GLY A 102 1.73 -8.31 4.43
C GLY A 102 0.56 -7.57 5.06
N LEU A 103 0.78 -6.78 6.12
CA LEU A 103 -0.26 -6.09 6.87
C LEU A 103 -0.52 -4.70 6.30
N VAL A 104 -1.81 -4.36 6.16
CA VAL A 104 -2.27 -3.01 5.81
C VAL A 104 -3.33 -2.59 6.83
N ILE A 105 -3.02 -1.59 7.63
CA ILE A 105 -3.93 -0.99 8.59
C ILE A 105 -4.37 0.37 8.05
N LEU A 106 -5.67 0.61 8.09
CA LEU A 106 -6.32 1.85 7.68
C LEU A 106 -6.80 2.55 8.95
N LEU A 107 -6.39 3.80 9.16
CA LEU A 107 -6.80 4.66 10.26
C LEU A 107 -7.56 5.88 9.74
#